data_AF-A0A355WLC5-F1
#
_entry.id   AF-A0A355WLC5-F1
#
_cell.length_a   1.000
_cell.length_b   1.000
_cell.length_c   1.000
_cell.angle_alpha   90.00
_cell.angle_beta   90.00
_cell.angle_gamma   90.00
#
_symmetry.space_group_name_H-M   'P 1'
#
loop_
_entity.id
_entity.type
_entity.pdbx_description
1 polymer ?
#
loop_
_entity_poly.entity_id
_entity_poly.type
_entity_poly.pdbx_seq_one_letter_code
_entity_poly.pdbx_strand_id
1 'polypeptide(L)'
;MPITTCVFDAYGTLFDVAAAARECAAEPGRAAFAAVWPKVANDWRLKQLQYSWLRAIADAHTDFWEVTQNGLDFALEASNLHNDPELRERLLALYWELSAYPEVPAMLAALKAQGLNTAILSNGSPDMLNGAVKSAGLTDALDAVLSVQDVGVFKPHKSVYDLVMQKFGCEPSQVLFVSSNCWDACAAVKQGFFTTWVDRAG
;
A
#
# COMPACT_ATOMS: atom_id res chain seq x y z
N MET A 1 25.79 -5.88 10.44
CA MET A 1 25.37 -7.30 10.44
C MET A 1 24.74 -7.59 9.08
N PRO A 2 24.65 -8.85 8.62
CA PRO A 2 23.93 -9.16 7.37
C PRO A 2 22.43 -8.84 7.53
N ILE A 3 21.78 -8.51 6.41
CA ILE A 3 20.33 -8.42 6.33
C ILE A 3 19.72 -9.80 6.59
N THR A 4 18.69 -9.87 7.42
CA THR A 4 17.94 -11.10 7.70
C THR A 4 16.44 -10.96 7.39
N THR A 5 15.94 -9.73 7.31
CA THR A 5 14.52 -9.44 7.14
C THR A 5 14.30 -8.41 6.04
N CYS A 6 13.55 -8.76 5.01
CA CYS A 6 13.10 -7.87 3.95
C CYS A 6 11.64 -7.46 4.19
N VAL A 7 11.42 -6.16 4.40
CA VAL A 7 10.10 -5.59 4.66
C VAL A 7 9.70 -4.69 3.50
N PHE A 8 8.49 -4.89 3.01
CA PHE A 8 7.95 -4.18 1.87
C PHE A 8 6.80 -3.29 2.31
N ASP A 9 6.79 -2.06 1.82
CA ASP A 9 5.53 -1.33 1.72
C ASP A 9 4.55 -2.08 0.78
N ALA A 10 3.25 -1.90 0.97
CA ALA A 10 2.25 -2.59 0.15
C ALA A 10 1.83 -1.75 -1.07
N TYR A 11 1.07 -0.68 -0.81
CA TYR A 11 0.36 0.07 -1.85
C TYR A 11 1.29 0.99 -2.63
N GLY A 12 1.45 0.70 -3.92
CA GLY A 12 2.38 1.36 -4.83
C GLY A 12 3.73 0.64 -4.94
N THR A 13 4.05 -0.27 -4.02
CA THR A 13 5.33 -0.99 -3.98
C THR A 13 5.16 -2.43 -4.43
N LEU A 14 4.36 -3.23 -3.73
CA LEU A 14 4.00 -4.59 -4.16
C LEU A 14 2.74 -4.60 -5.01
N PHE A 15 1.77 -3.73 -4.69
CA PHE A 15 0.47 -3.66 -5.38
C PHE A 15 0.36 -2.40 -6.23
N ASP A 16 -0.14 -2.54 -7.46
CA ASP A 16 -0.35 -1.42 -8.37
C ASP A 16 -1.68 -0.71 -8.05
N VAL A 17 -1.61 0.39 -7.29
CA VAL A 17 -2.80 1.17 -6.91
C VAL A 17 -3.53 1.82 -8.09
N ALA A 18 -2.86 2.02 -9.23
CA ALA A 18 -3.49 2.55 -10.43
C ALA A 18 -4.25 1.48 -11.21
N ALA A 19 -4.00 0.19 -10.94
CA ALA A 19 -4.65 -0.93 -11.62
C ALA A 19 -6.17 -0.88 -11.47
N ALA A 20 -6.70 -0.59 -10.29
CA ALA A 20 -8.16 -0.52 -10.08
C ALA A 20 -8.85 0.48 -11.02
N ALA A 21 -8.30 1.69 -11.16
CA ALA A 21 -8.84 2.69 -12.08
C ALA A 21 -8.60 2.31 -13.55
N ARG A 22 -7.43 1.76 -13.88
CA ARG A 22 -7.08 1.33 -15.24
C ARG A 22 -7.97 0.19 -15.73
N GLU A 23 -8.24 -0.80 -14.89
CA GLU A 23 -9.10 -1.94 -15.18
C GLU A 23 -10.55 -1.51 -15.33
N CYS A 24 -11.07 -0.69 -14.40
CA CYS A 24 -12.42 -0.16 -14.52
C CYS A 24 -12.59 0.67 -15.80
N ALA A 25 -11.59 1.47 -16.18
CA ALA A 25 -11.61 2.23 -17.43
C ALA A 25 -11.68 1.37 -18.69
N ALA A 26 -11.19 0.13 -18.64
CA ALA A 26 -11.23 -0.80 -19.77
C ALA A 26 -12.57 -1.56 -19.88
N GLU A 27 -13.46 -1.45 -18.89
CA GLU A 27 -14.74 -2.14 -18.89
C GLU A 27 -15.75 -1.53 -19.88
N PRO A 28 -16.63 -2.35 -20.50
CA PRO A 28 -17.69 -1.85 -21.36
C PRO A 28 -18.59 -0.83 -20.64
N GLY A 29 -18.99 0.23 -21.35
CA GLY A 29 -19.86 1.28 -20.80
C GLY A 29 -19.15 2.36 -19.98
N ARG A 30 -17.83 2.24 -19.76
CA ARG A 30 -17.06 3.20 -18.95
C ARG A 30 -16.40 4.33 -19.75
N ALA A 31 -16.91 4.68 -20.94
CA ALA A 31 -16.28 5.66 -21.83
C ALA A 31 -16.02 7.04 -21.17
N ALA A 32 -16.97 7.53 -20.36
CA ALA A 32 -16.80 8.80 -19.64
C ALA A 32 -15.66 8.72 -18.61
N PHE A 33 -15.59 7.62 -17.85
CA PHE A 33 -14.52 7.39 -16.88
C PHE A 33 -13.18 7.13 -17.56
N ALA A 34 -13.15 6.37 -18.65
CA ALA A 34 -11.95 6.05 -19.42
C ALA A 34 -11.21 7.30 -19.93
N ALA A 35 -11.92 8.40 -20.18
CA ALA A 35 -11.31 9.66 -20.58
C ALA A 35 -10.55 10.36 -19.44
N VAL A 36 -10.86 10.06 -18.18
CA VAL A 36 -10.35 10.79 -17.00
C VAL A 36 -9.72 9.90 -15.93
N TRP A 37 -9.69 8.58 -16.12
CA TRP A 37 -9.22 7.63 -15.11
C TRP A 37 -7.80 7.91 -14.56
N PRO A 38 -6.79 8.39 -15.33
CA PRO A 38 -5.47 8.67 -14.77
C PRO A 38 -5.51 9.81 -13.75
N LYS A 39 -6.36 10.82 -14.01
CA LYS A 39 -6.58 11.94 -13.08
C LYS A 39 -7.25 11.44 -11.81
N VAL A 40 -8.31 10.63 -11.93
CA VAL A 40 -9.01 10.05 -10.77
C VAL A 40 -8.07 9.18 -9.94
N ALA A 41 -7.29 8.31 -10.57
CA ALA A 41 -6.31 7.47 -9.88
C ALA A 41 -5.27 8.30 -9.11
N ASN A 42 -4.75 9.35 -9.72
CA ASN A 42 -3.78 10.24 -9.10
C ASN A 42 -4.38 11.01 -7.91
N ASP A 43 -5.54 11.65 -8.11
CA ASP A 43 -6.22 12.43 -7.06
C ASP A 43 -6.62 11.52 -5.89
N TRP A 44 -7.12 10.32 -6.18
CA TRP A 44 -7.49 9.34 -5.17
C TRP A 44 -6.27 8.94 -4.33
N ARG A 45 -5.16 8.55 -4.97
CA ARG A 45 -3.93 8.17 -4.26
C ARG A 45 -3.36 9.33 -3.46
N LEU A 46 -3.33 10.53 -4.03
CA LEU A 46 -2.85 11.73 -3.37
C LEU A 46 -3.66 12.03 -2.11
N LYS A 47 -4.99 11.97 -2.20
CA LYS A 47 -5.88 12.23 -1.05
C LYS A 47 -5.84 11.14 -0.01
N GLN A 48 -5.77 9.89 -0.41
CA GLN A 48 -5.60 8.76 0.51
C GLN A 48 -4.33 8.96 1.37
N LEU A 49 -3.21 9.34 0.75
CA LEU A 49 -1.97 9.63 1.49
C LEU A 49 -2.10 10.88 2.38
N GLN A 50 -2.59 12.01 1.82
CA GLN A 50 -2.78 13.25 2.58
C GLN A 50 -3.66 13.06 3.82
N TYR A 51 -4.80 12.37 3.67
CA TYR A 51 -5.71 12.09 4.77
C TYR A 51 -5.07 11.20 5.84
N SER A 52 -4.26 10.20 5.43
CA SER A 52 -3.52 9.38 6.40
C SER A 52 -2.54 10.22 7.24
N TRP A 53 -1.81 11.16 6.62
CA TRP A 53 -0.88 12.03 7.33
C TRP A 53 -1.58 13.04 8.23
N LEU A 54 -2.65 13.67 7.73
CA LEU A 54 -3.43 14.64 8.50
C LEU A 54 -4.04 13.99 9.74
N ARG A 55 -4.59 12.77 9.61
CA ARG A 55 -5.14 12.02 10.74
C ARG A 55 -4.07 11.62 11.74
N ALA A 56 -2.89 11.22 11.30
CA ALA A 56 -1.78 10.91 12.19
C ALA A 56 -1.30 12.14 12.99
N ILE A 57 -1.26 13.32 12.37
CA ILE A 57 -0.86 14.57 13.05
C ILE A 57 -1.96 15.08 13.98
N ALA A 58 -3.22 14.90 13.61
CA ALA A 58 -4.38 15.36 14.38
C ALA A 58 -4.83 14.39 15.47
N ASP A 59 -4.14 13.26 15.67
CA ASP A 59 -4.53 12.19 16.60
C ASP A 59 -5.98 11.70 16.38
N ALA A 60 -6.35 11.55 15.10
CA ALA A 60 -7.71 11.22 14.66
C ALA A 60 -7.72 9.95 13.79
N HIS A 61 -7.10 8.89 14.32
CA HIS A 61 -6.94 7.61 13.63
C HIS A 61 -8.29 7.01 13.22
N THR A 62 -8.31 6.40 12.05
CA THR A 62 -9.41 5.54 11.58
C THR A 62 -8.85 4.44 10.69
N ASP A 63 -9.69 3.49 10.29
CA ASP A 63 -9.33 2.44 9.33
C ASP A 63 -8.91 3.06 7.98
N PHE A 64 -7.84 2.52 7.39
CA PHE A 64 -7.38 2.92 6.07
C PHE A 64 -8.42 2.70 4.97
N TRP A 65 -9.38 1.79 5.16
CA TRP A 65 -10.50 1.62 4.26
C TRP A 65 -11.41 2.84 4.24
N GLU A 66 -11.68 3.47 5.39
CA GLU A 66 -12.41 4.73 5.45
C GLU A 66 -11.61 5.84 4.77
N VAL A 67 -10.30 5.91 5.00
CA VAL A 67 -9.41 6.86 4.31
C VAL A 67 -9.44 6.67 2.80
N THR A 68 -9.48 5.42 2.35
CA THR A 68 -9.56 5.03 0.93
C THR A 68 -10.87 5.46 0.31
N GLN A 69 -12.00 5.21 0.98
CA GLN A 69 -13.32 5.66 0.53
C GLN A 69 -13.41 7.18 0.47
N ASN A 70 -12.98 7.89 1.51
CA ASN A 70 -12.95 9.35 1.55
C ASN A 70 -12.11 9.95 0.41
N GLY A 71 -10.96 9.33 0.11
CA GLY A 71 -10.10 9.75 -1.01
C GLY A 71 -10.75 9.52 -2.37
N LEU A 72 -11.49 8.42 -2.54
CA LEU A 72 -12.22 8.12 -3.78
C LEU A 72 -13.34 9.11 -3.99
N ASP A 73 -14.13 9.37 -2.93
CA ASP A 73 -15.26 10.30 -2.98
C ASP A 73 -14.81 11.69 -3.41
N PHE A 74 -13.69 12.18 -2.85
CA PHE A 74 -13.06 13.42 -3.31
C PHE A 74 -12.66 13.37 -4.79
N ALA A 75 -12.01 12.29 -5.23
CA ALA A 75 -11.49 12.20 -6.60
C ALA A 75 -12.60 12.12 -7.66
N LEU A 76 -13.69 11.43 -7.34
CA LEU A 76 -14.90 11.37 -8.16
C LEU A 76 -15.61 12.73 -8.20
N GLU A 77 -15.74 13.40 -7.05
CA GLU A 77 -16.31 14.75 -7.00
C GLU A 77 -15.50 15.74 -7.84
N ALA A 78 -14.17 15.76 -7.67
CA ALA A 78 -13.24 16.61 -8.41
C ALA A 78 -13.22 16.34 -9.93
N SER A 79 -13.81 15.24 -10.37
CA SER A 79 -13.93 14.85 -11.78
C SER A 79 -15.38 14.87 -12.28
N ASN A 80 -16.33 15.39 -11.48
CA ASN A 80 -17.77 15.42 -11.76
C ASN A 80 -18.41 14.03 -11.98
N LEU A 81 -17.88 12.99 -11.33
CA LEU A 81 -18.34 11.60 -11.41
C LEU A 81 -18.99 11.10 -10.11
N HIS A 82 -19.21 11.97 -9.11
CA HIS A 82 -19.78 11.59 -7.81
C HIS A 82 -21.22 11.07 -7.87
N ASN A 83 -21.95 11.31 -8.96
CA ASN A 83 -23.32 10.84 -9.15
C ASN A 83 -23.42 9.42 -9.74
N ASP A 84 -22.29 8.72 -9.91
CA ASP A 84 -22.24 7.33 -10.41
C ASP A 84 -21.87 6.36 -9.26
N PRO A 85 -22.86 5.87 -8.50
CA PRO A 85 -22.61 4.95 -7.39
C PRO A 85 -22.06 3.59 -7.88
N GLU A 86 -22.41 3.15 -9.08
CA GLU A 86 -21.93 1.90 -9.65
C GLU A 86 -20.43 1.97 -9.95
N LEU A 87 -19.97 3.09 -10.52
CA LEU A 87 -18.54 3.35 -10.71
C LEU A 87 -17.79 3.33 -9.38
N ARG A 88 -18.33 4.03 -8.36
CA ARG A 88 -17.73 4.08 -7.02
C ARG A 88 -17.57 2.68 -6.43
N GLU A 89 -18.65 1.89 -6.43
CA GLU A 89 -18.63 0.52 -5.91
C GLU A 89 -17.65 -0.36 -6.68
N ARG A 90 -17.61 -0.24 -8.01
CA ARG A 90 -16.69 -1.01 -8.85
C ARG A 90 -15.23 -0.68 -8.57
N LEU A 91 -14.89 0.60 -8.43
CA LEU A 91 -13.54 1.04 -8.09
C LEU A 91 -13.10 0.54 -6.72
N LEU A 92 -13.98 0.58 -5.72
CA LEU A 92 -13.69 0.04 -4.39
C LEU A 92 -13.48 -1.48 -4.42
N ALA A 93 -14.32 -2.22 -5.15
CA ALA A 93 -14.17 -3.67 -5.31
C ALA A 93 -12.81 -4.02 -5.95
N LEU A 94 -12.42 -3.33 -7.02
CA LEU A 94 -11.12 -3.53 -7.66
C LEU A 94 -9.95 -3.14 -6.76
N TYR A 95 -10.11 -2.11 -5.93
CA TYR A 95 -9.09 -1.71 -4.96
C TYR A 95 -8.93 -2.73 -3.82
N TRP A 96 -9.98 -3.47 -3.48
CA TRP A 96 -9.93 -4.52 -2.48
C TRP A 96 -9.10 -5.73 -2.95
N GLU A 97 -9.09 -5.98 -4.27
CA GLU A 97 -8.47 -7.16 -4.88
C GLU A 97 -7.23 -6.82 -5.71
N LEU A 98 -6.52 -5.72 -5.39
CA LEU A 98 -5.40 -5.23 -6.19
C LEU A 98 -4.39 -6.31 -6.55
N SER A 99 -4.07 -6.36 -7.85
CA SER A 99 -3.01 -7.22 -8.36
C SER A 99 -1.64 -6.74 -7.88
N ALA A 100 -0.76 -7.69 -7.56
CA ALA A 100 0.66 -7.40 -7.38
C ALA A 100 1.32 -7.06 -8.72
N TYR A 101 2.44 -6.33 -8.68
CA TYR A 101 3.27 -6.13 -9.86
C TYR A 101 3.82 -7.49 -10.38
N PRO A 102 4.00 -7.67 -11.70
CA PRO A 102 4.30 -8.99 -12.29
C PRO A 102 5.55 -9.68 -11.73
N GLU A 103 6.56 -8.92 -11.32
CA GLU A 103 7.82 -9.43 -10.77
C GLU A 103 7.74 -9.85 -9.29
N VAL A 104 6.73 -9.38 -8.56
CA VAL A 104 6.65 -9.52 -7.10
C VAL A 104 6.64 -10.98 -6.63
N PRO A 105 5.84 -11.89 -7.21
CA PRO A 105 5.82 -13.29 -6.76
C PRO A 105 7.20 -13.96 -6.89
N ALA A 106 7.87 -13.77 -8.04
CA ALA A 106 9.18 -14.35 -8.29
C ALA A 106 10.26 -13.76 -7.38
N MET A 107 10.21 -12.44 -7.14
CA MET A 107 11.12 -11.74 -6.22
C MET A 107 10.97 -12.28 -4.79
N LEU A 108 9.75 -12.36 -4.25
CA LEU A 108 9.52 -12.84 -2.89
C LEU A 108 9.96 -14.31 -2.73
N ALA A 109 9.66 -15.16 -3.72
CA ALA A 109 10.11 -16.54 -3.72
C ALA A 109 11.66 -16.65 -3.69
N ALA A 110 12.36 -15.82 -4.45
CA ALA A 110 13.83 -15.80 -4.47
C ALA A 110 14.43 -15.33 -3.14
N LEU A 111 13.78 -14.40 -2.43
CA LEU A 111 14.21 -13.96 -1.10
C LEU A 111 13.98 -15.04 -0.04
N LYS A 112 12.83 -15.71 -0.06
CA LYS A 112 12.55 -16.84 0.84
C LYS A 112 13.51 -18.01 0.60
N ALA A 113 13.84 -18.32 -0.64
CA ALA A 113 14.81 -19.37 -0.98
C ALA A 113 16.22 -19.09 -0.43
N GLN A 114 16.55 -17.82 -0.16
CA GLN A 114 17.79 -17.40 0.51
C GLN A 114 17.70 -17.45 2.05
N GLY A 115 16.56 -17.86 2.61
CA GLY A 115 16.34 -17.94 4.06
C GLY A 115 16.07 -16.58 4.71
N LEU A 116 15.73 -15.55 3.94
CA LEU A 116 15.36 -14.23 4.45
C LEU A 116 13.90 -14.23 4.90
N ASN A 117 13.61 -13.57 6.02
CA ASN A 117 12.23 -13.25 6.39
C ASN A 117 11.67 -12.22 5.41
N THR A 118 10.41 -12.38 5.04
CA THR A 118 9.69 -11.50 4.11
C THR A 118 8.42 -10.99 4.77
N ALA A 119 8.19 -9.69 4.74
CA ALA A 119 7.02 -9.12 5.38
C ALA A 119 6.47 -7.90 4.66
N ILE A 120 5.20 -7.61 4.87
CA ILE A 120 4.60 -6.32 4.56
C ILE A 120 4.57 -5.45 5.82
N LEU A 121 4.83 -4.16 5.68
CA LEU A 121 4.47 -3.12 6.65
C LEU A 121 3.65 -2.05 5.93
N SER A 122 2.37 -1.92 6.25
CA SER A 122 1.44 -1.10 5.45
C SER A 122 0.44 -0.32 6.28
N ASN A 123 0.02 0.83 5.72
CA ASN A 123 -1.11 1.60 6.22
C ASN A 123 -2.45 0.84 6.11
N GLY A 124 -2.57 -0.17 5.24
CA GLY A 124 -3.82 -0.91 5.05
C GLY A 124 -4.32 -1.58 6.32
N SER A 125 -5.64 -1.66 6.49
CA SER A 125 -6.21 -2.47 7.56
C SER A 125 -5.95 -3.96 7.33
N PRO A 126 -6.00 -4.78 8.40
CA PRO A 126 -5.76 -6.21 8.29
C PRO A 126 -6.60 -6.90 7.21
N ASP A 127 -7.90 -6.58 7.13
CA ASP A 127 -8.80 -7.19 6.15
C ASP A 127 -8.47 -6.82 4.71
N MET A 128 -8.15 -5.54 4.45
CA MET A 128 -7.71 -5.09 3.12
C MET A 128 -6.42 -5.79 2.69
N LEU A 129 -5.44 -5.86 3.60
CA LEU A 129 -4.14 -6.49 3.29
C LEU A 129 -4.31 -7.99 3.05
N ASN A 130 -5.11 -8.68 3.86
CA ASN A 130 -5.43 -10.09 3.66
C ASN A 130 -6.13 -10.34 2.32
N GLY A 131 -7.06 -9.45 1.93
CA GLY A 131 -7.72 -9.48 0.62
C GLY A 131 -6.72 -9.42 -0.53
N ALA A 132 -5.88 -8.38 -0.55
CA ALA A 132 -4.89 -8.15 -1.60
C ALA A 132 -3.79 -9.24 -1.64
N VAL A 133 -3.28 -9.68 -0.49
CA VAL A 133 -2.27 -10.75 -0.41
C VAL A 133 -2.83 -12.06 -0.94
N LYS A 134 -4.09 -12.39 -0.60
CA LYS A 134 -4.74 -13.61 -1.07
C LYS A 134 -5.07 -13.55 -2.56
N SER A 135 -5.61 -12.44 -3.05
CA SER A 135 -5.94 -12.27 -4.48
C SER A 135 -4.68 -12.34 -5.36
N ALA A 136 -3.56 -11.79 -4.87
CA ALA A 136 -2.28 -11.83 -5.56
C ALA A 136 -1.48 -13.14 -5.37
N GLY A 137 -2.00 -14.11 -4.60
CA GLY A 137 -1.33 -15.39 -4.36
C GLY A 137 -0.03 -15.29 -3.57
N LEU A 138 0.11 -14.28 -2.71
CA LEU A 138 1.34 -13.98 -1.96
C LEU A 138 1.33 -14.56 -0.53
N THR A 139 0.28 -15.28 -0.13
CA THR A 139 0.10 -15.76 1.25
C THR A 139 1.29 -16.58 1.76
N ASP A 140 1.79 -17.54 0.97
CA ASP A 140 2.92 -18.39 1.37
C ASP A 140 4.28 -17.70 1.20
N ALA A 141 4.29 -16.59 0.46
CA ALA A 141 5.48 -15.80 0.13
C ALA A 141 5.81 -14.72 1.17
N LEU A 142 5.00 -14.59 2.23
CA LEU A 142 5.18 -13.60 3.29
C LEU A 142 5.10 -14.28 4.67
N ASP A 143 6.08 -14.02 5.52
CA ASP A 143 6.13 -14.53 6.90
C ASP A 143 5.33 -13.66 7.88
N ALA A 144 5.08 -12.40 7.50
CA ALA A 144 4.20 -11.50 8.24
C ALA A 144 3.54 -10.43 7.35
N VAL A 145 2.34 -10.01 7.74
CA VAL A 145 1.65 -8.84 7.18
C VAL A 145 1.34 -7.92 8.35
N LEU A 146 2.10 -6.83 8.48
CA LEU A 146 2.02 -5.88 9.59
C LEU A 146 1.20 -4.66 9.16
N SER A 147 0.17 -4.36 9.96
CA SER A 147 -0.72 -3.22 9.73
C SER A 147 -0.43 -2.13 10.75
N VAL A 148 -0.51 -0.87 10.32
CA VAL A 148 -0.54 0.29 11.24
C VAL A 148 -1.68 0.24 12.26
N GLN A 149 -2.72 -0.55 12.00
CA GLN A 149 -3.86 -0.68 12.90
C GLN A 149 -3.45 -1.18 14.28
N ASP A 150 -2.36 -1.95 14.37
CA ASP A 150 -1.82 -2.48 15.63
C ASP A 150 -1.27 -1.36 16.55
N VAL A 151 -0.91 -0.20 15.99
CA VAL A 151 -0.38 0.95 16.73
C VAL A 151 -1.29 2.18 16.68
N GLY A 152 -2.41 2.11 15.96
CA GLY A 152 -3.41 3.18 15.88
C GLY A 152 -2.88 4.49 15.31
N VAL A 153 -1.87 4.46 14.44
CA VAL A 153 -1.32 5.66 13.79
C VAL A 153 -0.69 5.32 12.45
N PHE A 154 -0.92 6.14 11.42
CA PHE A 154 -0.36 5.91 10.08
C PHE A 154 1.15 6.18 9.99
N LYS A 155 1.78 5.59 8.97
CA LYS A 155 3.12 6.02 8.52
C LYS A 155 3.09 7.54 8.20
N PRO A 156 4.20 8.28 8.40
CA PRO A 156 5.53 7.81 8.77
C PRO A 156 5.81 7.84 10.29
N HIS A 157 4.81 7.66 11.15
CA HIS A 157 5.05 7.64 12.59
C HIS A 157 6.00 6.51 13.01
N LYS A 158 6.93 6.79 13.93
CA LYS A 158 8.00 5.86 14.33
C LYS A 158 7.49 4.52 14.84
N SER A 159 6.42 4.53 15.64
CA SER A 159 5.82 3.31 16.22
C SER A 159 5.41 2.28 15.17
N VAL A 160 5.08 2.72 13.94
CA VAL A 160 4.75 1.82 12.84
C VAL A 160 5.94 0.96 12.44
N TYR A 161 7.12 1.56 12.29
CA TYR A 161 8.33 0.81 11.92
C TYR A 161 8.83 -0.05 13.07
N ASP A 162 8.50 0.31 14.31
CA ASP A 162 8.83 -0.50 15.49
C ASP A 162 8.15 -1.88 15.49
N LEU A 163 7.02 -2.02 14.77
CA LEU A 163 6.34 -3.31 14.57
C LEU A 163 7.25 -4.37 13.93
N VAL A 164 8.19 -3.96 13.08
CA VAL A 164 9.10 -4.89 12.41
C VAL A 164 9.97 -5.61 13.42
N MET A 165 10.64 -4.86 14.31
CA MET A 165 11.51 -5.47 15.32
C MET A 165 10.69 -6.20 16.38
N GLN A 166 9.50 -5.71 16.73
CA GLN A 166 8.60 -6.43 17.64
C GLN A 166 8.20 -7.80 17.08
N LYS A 167 7.97 -7.90 15.78
CA LYS A 167 7.60 -9.16 15.12
C LYS A 167 8.77 -10.12 14.98
N PHE A 168 9.94 -9.64 14.56
CA PHE A 168 11.06 -10.49 14.14
C PHE A 168 12.21 -10.56 15.15
N GLY A 169 12.19 -9.76 16.22
CA GLY A 169 13.26 -9.71 17.21
C GLY A 169 14.62 -9.32 16.63
N CYS A 170 14.63 -8.57 15.53
CA CYS A 170 15.85 -8.16 14.82
C CYS A 170 16.25 -6.72 15.14
N GLU A 171 17.53 -6.41 14.96
CA GLU A 171 18.04 -5.04 15.03
C GLU A 171 17.69 -4.25 13.76
N PRO A 172 17.52 -2.91 13.83
CA PRO A 172 17.22 -2.09 12.65
C PRO A 172 18.22 -2.30 11.49
N SER A 173 19.51 -2.47 11.81
CA SER A 173 20.57 -2.73 10.83
C SER A 173 20.48 -4.09 10.12
N GLN A 174 19.56 -4.97 10.51
CA GLN A 174 19.32 -6.27 9.86
C GLN A 174 18.08 -6.23 8.94
N VAL A 175 17.40 -5.09 8.87
CA VAL A 175 16.20 -4.89 8.08
C VAL A 175 16.56 -4.19 6.76
N LEU A 176 16.13 -4.79 5.65
CA LEU A 176 16.02 -4.12 4.36
C LEU A 176 14.56 -3.71 4.16
N PHE A 177 14.31 -2.40 4.11
CA PHE A 177 13.01 -1.84 3.83
C PHE A 177 12.90 -1.42 2.36
N VAL A 178 11.84 -1.84 1.68
CA VAL A 178 11.63 -1.56 0.25
C VAL A 178 10.33 -0.80 0.08
N SER A 179 10.39 0.36 -0.58
CA SER A 179 9.21 1.17 -0.86
C SER A 179 9.39 1.96 -2.14
N SER A 180 8.32 2.13 -2.93
CA SER A 180 8.29 3.08 -4.05
C SER A 180 7.93 4.49 -3.61
N ASN A 181 7.40 4.63 -2.39
CA ASN A 181 7.06 5.91 -1.80
C ASN A 181 8.30 6.52 -1.13
N CYS A 182 8.91 7.55 -1.74
CA CYS A 182 10.14 8.17 -1.21
C CYS A 182 10.01 8.64 0.25
N TRP A 183 8.84 9.17 0.65
CA TRP A 183 8.59 9.62 2.02
C TRP A 183 8.63 8.47 3.05
N ASP A 184 8.21 7.27 2.65
CA ASP A 184 8.21 6.05 3.47
C ASP A 184 9.63 5.46 3.55
N ALA A 185 10.34 5.44 2.42
CA ALA A 185 11.75 5.07 2.36
C ALA A 185 12.63 5.96 3.28
N CYS A 186 12.44 7.28 3.25
CA CYS A 186 13.14 8.22 4.12
C CYS A 186 12.85 7.97 5.61
N ALA A 187 11.61 7.65 5.96
CA ALA A 187 11.24 7.35 7.34
C ALA A 187 11.84 6.03 7.83
N ALA A 188 11.93 5.00 6.97
CA ALA A 188 12.66 3.77 7.25
C ALA A 188 14.16 4.00 7.47
N VAL A 189 14.80 4.89 6.68
CA VAL A 189 16.20 5.28 6.92
C VAL A 189 16.36 5.92 8.29
N LYS A 190 15.43 6.82 8.68
CA LYS A 190 15.45 7.46 10.02
C LYS A 190 15.29 6.45 11.15
N GLN A 191 14.59 5.34 10.90
CA GLN A 191 14.48 4.22 11.84
C GLN A 191 15.77 3.41 12.00
N GLY A 192 16.72 3.56 11.07
CA GLY A 192 17.98 2.83 11.04
C GLY A 192 17.95 1.58 10.16
N PHE A 193 16.95 1.43 9.30
CA PHE A 193 16.89 0.36 8.31
C PHE A 193 17.82 0.65 7.13
N PHE A 194 18.31 -0.42 6.51
CA PHE A 194 18.78 -0.30 5.12
C PHE A 194 17.55 -0.15 4.23
N THR A 195 17.60 0.75 3.24
CA THR A 195 16.44 1.03 2.41
C THR A 195 16.75 0.94 0.93
N THR A 196 15.84 0.35 0.17
CA THR A 196 15.82 0.41 -1.30
C THR A 196 14.58 1.16 -1.75
N TRP A 197 14.78 2.27 -2.44
CA TRP A 197 13.70 3.00 -3.08
C TRP A 197 13.45 2.41 -4.48
N VAL A 198 12.20 2.08 -4.77
CA VAL A 198 11.78 1.54 -6.07
C VAL A 198 11.16 2.68 -6.89
N ASP A 199 11.94 3.28 -7.78
CA ASP A 199 11.42 4.29 -8.69
C ASP A 199 10.61 3.62 -9.82
N ARG A 200 9.29 3.57 -9.62
CA ARG A 200 8.35 3.03 -10.61
C ARG A 200 8.11 3.98 -11.78
N ALA A 201 8.44 5.26 -11.64
CA ALA A 201 8.13 6.31 -12.61
C ALA A 201 9.33 6.74 -13.47
N GLY A 202 10.55 6.51 -12.99
CA GLY A 202 11.81 6.73 -13.71
C GLY A 202 12.51 8.04 -13.36
#